data_AF-A0A2J6W3Z1-F1
#
_entry.id   AF-A0A2J6W3Z1-F1
#
_cell.length_a   1.000
_cell.length_b   1.000
_cell.length_c   1.000
_cell.angle_alpha   90.00
_cell.angle_beta   90.00
_cell.angle_gamma   90.00
#
_symmetry.space_group_name_H-M   'P 1'
#
loop_
_entity.id
_entity.type
_entity.pdbx_description
1 polymer ?
#
loop_
_entity_poly.entity_id
_entity_poly.type
_entity_poly.pdbx_seq_one_letter_code
_entity_poly.pdbx_strand_id
1 'polypeptide(L)'
;MKCPCDKKSDIELAICLAPPAGEYEVSHNIGSNKKLILNSDGIFIRSYSINDYLPFFQTTQLKIKDNDIKLFKISLNQLICKALEGLKEASEHGSTYAKEKIEKCKDIIDELTKSYCK
;
A
#
# COMPACT_ATOMS: atom_id res chain seq x y z
N MET A 1 17.11 2.09 -17.31
CA MET A 1 16.63 3.24 -16.50
C MET A 1 16.83 2.89 -15.03
N LYS A 2 17.22 3.84 -14.17
CA LYS A 2 17.30 3.59 -12.71
C LYS A 2 15.90 3.59 -12.12
N CYS A 3 15.61 2.70 -11.18
CA CYS A 3 14.29 2.62 -10.56
C CYS A 3 14.08 3.85 -9.66
N PRO A 4 12.92 4.53 -9.74
CA PRO A 4 12.62 5.68 -8.86
C PRO A 4 12.50 5.33 -7.37
N CYS A 5 12.44 4.04 -7.03
CA CYS A 5 12.39 3.54 -5.67
C CYS A 5 13.77 3.12 -5.13
N ASP A 6 14.84 3.22 -5.94
CA ASP A 6 16.21 2.96 -5.52
C ASP A 6 16.60 3.88 -4.34
N LYS A 7 17.29 3.32 -3.34
CA LYS A 7 17.83 4.02 -2.16
C LYS A 7 16.80 4.64 -1.21
N LYS A 8 15.52 4.30 -1.33
CA LYS A 8 14.50 4.69 -0.34
C LYS A 8 14.65 3.89 0.94
N SER A 9 14.32 4.50 2.07
CA SER A 9 14.24 3.77 3.33
C SER A 9 13.11 2.75 3.30
N ASP A 10 13.15 1.77 4.20
CA ASP A 10 12.22 0.66 4.30
C ASP A 10 10.73 1.00 4.04
N ILE A 11 10.19 2.01 4.74
CA ILE A 11 8.77 2.40 4.61
C ILE A 11 8.55 3.19 3.32
N GLU A 12 9.46 4.09 2.98
CA GLU A 12 9.40 4.87 1.74
C GLU A 12 9.48 3.98 0.49
N LEU A 13 10.21 2.87 0.58
CA LEU A 13 10.31 1.84 -0.45
C LEU A 13 8.95 1.16 -0.64
N ALA A 14 8.30 0.78 0.46
CA ALA A 14 6.99 0.16 0.42
C ALA A 14 5.91 1.12 -0.13
N ILE A 15 5.95 2.41 0.24
CA ILE A 15 5.08 3.45 -0.34
C ILE A 15 5.40 3.65 -1.83
N CYS A 16 6.68 3.65 -2.21
CA CYS A 16 7.07 3.86 -3.60
C CYS A 16 6.60 2.74 -4.53
N LEU A 17 6.65 1.50 -4.02
CA LEU A 17 6.21 0.28 -4.71
C LEU A 17 4.74 -0.05 -4.45
N ALA A 18 4.00 0.81 -3.76
CA ALA A 18 2.57 0.64 -3.56
C ALA A 18 1.81 0.94 -4.87
N PRO A 19 0.62 0.33 -5.04
CA PRO A 19 -0.26 0.64 -6.16
C PRO A 19 -0.71 2.10 -6.15
N PRO A 20 -1.17 2.63 -7.30
CA PRO A 20 -1.77 3.96 -7.36
C PRO A 20 -2.98 4.06 -6.42
N ALA A 21 -3.23 5.25 -5.88
CA ALA A 21 -4.44 5.52 -5.12
C ALA A 21 -5.70 5.26 -5.95
N GLY A 22 -6.76 4.76 -5.31
CA GLY A 22 -8.02 4.41 -5.97
C GLY A 22 -8.37 2.92 -5.89
N GLU A 23 -8.50 2.26 -7.04
CA GLU A 23 -9.14 0.93 -7.12
C GLU A 23 -8.28 -0.22 -6.58
N TYR A 24 -6.96 -0.12 -6.68
CA TYR A 24 -6.02 -1.19 -6.33
C TYR A 24 -5.32 -0.97 -4.99
N GLU A 25 -5.92 -0.16 -4.11
CA GLU A 25 -5.31 0.14 -2.82
C GLU A 25 -5.14 -1.10 -1.95
N VAL A 26 -3.97 -1.22 -1.35
CA VAL A 26 -3.68 -2.29 -0.41
C VAL A 26 -4.38 -1.99 0.89
N SER A 27 -5.17 -2.95 1.40
CA SER A 27 -5.84 -2.82 2.69
C SER A 27 -5.44 -3.90 3.68
N HIS A 28 -5.37 -3.53 4.96
CA HIS A 28 -5.18 -4.44 6.08
C HIS A 28 -6.15 -4.08 7.20
N ASN A 29 -6.92 -5.06 7.67
CA ASN A 29 -7.86 -4.83 8.76
C ASN A 29 -7.11 -4.64 10.08
N ILE A 30 -7.38 -3.53 10.77
CA ILE A 30 -6.78 -3.20 12.08
C ILE A 30 -7.84 -3.19 13.22
N GLY A 31 -9.03 -3.75 12.97
CA GLY A 31 -10.12 -3.90 13.93
C GLY A 31 -11.10 -2.72 13.96
N SER A 32 -12.25 -2.90 14.63
CA SER A 32 -13.26 -1.84 14.90
C SER A 32 -13.69 -1.03 13.67
N ASN A 33 -13.97 -1.69 12.55
CA ASN A 33 -14.32 -1.07 11.25
C ASN A 33 -13.23 -0.12 10.70
N LYS A 34 -11.97 -0.31 11.10
CA LYS A 34 -10.81 0.42 10.60
C LYS A 34 -9.93 -0.47 9.74
N LYS A 35 -9.43 0.10 8.65
CA LYS A 35 -8.46 -0.50 7.76
C LYS A 35 -7.25 0.41 7.65
N LEU A 36 -6.06 -0.17 7.69
CA LEU A 36 -4.87 0.49 7.19
C LEU A 36 -4.87 0.37 5.66
N ILE A 37 -4.67 1.48 4.98
CA ILE A 37 -4.60 1.59 3.53
C ILE A 37 -3.18 2.04 3.14
N LEU A 38 -2.58 1.36 2.18
CA LEU A 38 -1.28 1.71 1.61
C LEU A 38 -1.43 1.95 0.10
N ASN A 39 -0.96 3.10 -0.36
CA ASN A 39 -0.90 3.46 -1.78
C ASN A 39 0.31 4.38 -2.04
N SER A 40 0.49 4.78 -3.29
CA SER A 40 1.61 5.65 -3.72
C SER A 40 1.68 7.00 -3.02
N ASP A 41 0.58 7.48 -2.43
CA ASP A 41 0.48 8.79 -1.76
C ASP A 41 0.83 8.70 -0.26
N GLY A 42 0.90 7.48 0.27
CA GLY A 42 1.31 7.18 1.63
C GLY A 42 0.41 6.15 2.32
N ILE A 43 0.33 6.26 3.64
CA ILE A 43 -0.37 5.30 4.49
C ILE A 43 -1.48 6.02 5.23
N PHE A 44 -2.64 5.38 5.26
CA PHE A 44 -3.86 5.96 5.80
C PHE A 44 -4.58 4.98 6.71
N ILE A 45 -5.28 5.53 7.70
CA ILE A 45 -6.32 4.79 8.42
C ILE A 45 -7.65 5.20 7.80
N ARG A 46 -8.38 4.22 7.28
CA ARG A 46 -9.74 4.39 6.78
C ARG A 46 -10.70 3.74 7.77
N SER A 47 -11.62 4.52 8.33
CA SER A 47 -12.68 4.02 9.21
C SER A 47 -14.03 4.11 8.53
N TYR A 48 -14.87 3.11 8.80
CA TYR A 48 -16.25 3.07 8.33
C TYR A 48 -17.19 3.07 9.53
N SER A 49 -18.15 3.97 9.55
CA SER A 49 -19.22 3.98 10.54
C SER A 49 -20.58 3.95 9.85
N ILE A 50 -21.43 3.03 10.33
CA ILE A 50 -22.87 3.07 10.09
C ILE A 50 -23.45 3.99 11.16
N ASN A 51 -24.21 4.98 10.72
CA ASN A 51 -24.99 5.82 11.60
C ASN A 51 -26.46 5.48 11.34
N ASP A 52 -27.18 5.03 12.36
CA ASP A 52 -28.59 4.61 12.23
C ASP A 52 -29.52 5.74 11.76
N TYR A 53 -29.07 7.00 11.82
CA TYR A 53 -29.81 8.18 11.38
C TYR A 53 -29.47 8.64 9.95
N LEU A 54 -28.47 8.05 9.29
CA LEU A 54 -28.06 8.42 7.95
C LEU A 54 -28.15 7.23 7.00
N PRO A 55 -28.77 7.37 5.81
CA PRO A 55 -28.91 6.27 4.85
C PRO A 55 -27.61 5.99 4.07
N PHE A 56 -26.44 6.37 4.58
CA PHE A 56 -25.15 6.19 3.91
C PHE A 56 -24.02 5.91 4.90
N PHE A 57 -22.98 5.22 4.42
CA PHE A 57 -21.77 4.94 5.19
C PHE A 57 -20.91 6.18 5.28
N GLN A 58 -20.54 6.58 6.49
CA GLN A 58 -19.53 7.61 6.68
C GLN A 58 -18.15 6.95 6.61
N THR A 59 -17.35 7.40 5.64
CA THR A 59 -15.95 7.00 5.48
C THR A 59 -15.05 8.15 5.91
N THR A 60 -14.12 7.90 6.82
CA THR A 60 -13.10 8.88 7.21
C THR A 60 -11.72 8.31 6.90
N GLN A 61 -10.85 9.14 6.31
CA GLN A 61 -9.49 8.77 5.98
C GLN A 61 -8.50 9.74 6.63
N LEU A 62 -7.54 9.20 7.37
CA LEU A 62 -6.50 9.98 8.04
C LEU A 62 -5.12 9.49 7.60
N LYS A 63 -4.31 10.39 7.03
CA LYS A 63 -2.91 10.09 6.71
C LYS A 63 -2.11 9.98 7.99
N ILE A 64 -1.37 8.88 8.14
CA ILE A 64 -0.48 8.67 9.29
C ILE A 64 0.98 8.91 8.89
N LYS A 65 1.82 9.19 9.87
CA LYS A 65 3.26 9.31 9.63
C LYS A 65 3.87 7.91 9.54
N ASP A 66 4.95 7.81 8.78
CA ASP A 66 5.70 6.56 8.58
C ASP A 66 6.11 5.90 9.92
N ASN A 67 6.54 6.70 10.89
CA ASN A 67 6.92 6.22 12.22
C ASN A 67 5.77 5.62 13.04
N ASP A 68 4.53 5.99 12.73
CA ASP A 68 3.33 5.55 13.47
C ASP A 68 2.86 4.16 13.02
N ILE A 69 3.38 3.63 11.89
CA ILE A 69 3.06 2.27 11.41
C ILE A 69 3.34 1.22 12.48
N LYS A 70 4.41 1.42 13.26
CA LYS A 70 4.83 0.48 14.32
C LYS A 70 3.74 0.25 15.36
N LEU A 71 2.82 1.21 15.54
CA LEU A 71 1.69 1.10 16.46
C LEU A 71 0.67 0.03 16.02
N PHE A 72 0.62 -0.30 14.73
CA PHE A 72 -0.32 -1.27 14.16
C PHE A 72 0.22 -2.71 14.16
N LYS A 73 1.42 -2.94 14.69
CA LYS A 73 2.08 -4.27 14.76
C LYS A 73 2.18 -4.98 13.40
N ILE A 74 2.20 -4.22 12.31
CA ILE A 74 2.42 -4.75 10.97
C ILE A 74 3.92 -4.83 10.74
N SER A 75 4.41 -6.00 10.34
CA SER A 75 5.83 -6.14 10.02
C SER A 75 6.13 -5.41 8.71
N LEU A 76 7.35 -4.87 8.60
CA LEU A 76 7.80 -4.23 7.37
C LEU A 76 7.69 -5.17 6.16
N ASN A 77 8.07 -6.43 6.35
CA ASN A 77 8.00 -7.47 5.31
C ASN A 77 6.56 -7.61 4.81
N GLN A 78 5.57 -7.71 5.71
CA GLN A 78 4.16 -7.78 5.33
C GLN A 78 3.72 -6.54 4.55
N LEU A 79 4.22 -5.35 4.93
CA LEU A 79 3.86 -4.10 4.29
C LEU A 79 4.44 -4.03 2.86
N ILE A 80 5.70 -4.40 2.67
CA ILE A 80 6.35 -4.49 1.36
C ILE A 80 5.67 -5.53 0.47
N CYS A 81 5.38 -6.72 0.99
CA CYS A 81 4.79 -7.78 0.17
C CYS A 81 3.39 -7.43 -0.31
N LYS A 82 2.57 -6.87 0.58
CA LYS A 82 1.25 -6.41 0.18
C LYS A 82 1.31 -5.26 -0.83
N ALA A 83 2.28 -4.34 -0.68
CA ALA A 83 2.51 -3.29 -1.67
C ALA A 83 2.81 -3.88 -3.05
N LEU A 84 3.71 -4.86 -3.12
CA LEU A 84 4.08 -5.56 -4.35
C LEU A 84 2.92 -6.35 -4.95
N GLU A 85 2.15 -7.05 -4.13
CA GLU A 85 0.94 -7.77 -4.56
C GLU A 85 -0.07 -6.79 -5.18
N GLY A 86 -0.39 -5.71 -4.48
CA GLY A 86 -1.33 -4.69 -5.01
C GLY A 86 -0.80 -4.00 -6.27
N LEU A 87 0.52 -3.76 -6.37
CA LEU A 87 1.12 -3.21 -7.59
C LEU A 87 1.02 -4.18 -8.77
N LYS A 88 1.26 -5.48 -8.54
CA LYS A 88 1.10 -6.53 -9.57
C LYS A 88 -0.35 -6.65 -10.01
N GLU A 89 -1.28 -6.68 -9.06
CA GLU A 89 -2.72 -6.72 -9.33
C GLU A 89 -3.15 -5.49 -10.16
N ALA A 90 -2.74 -4.29 -9.76
CA ALA A 90 -3.00 -3.06 -10.52
C ALA A 90 -2.47 -3.15 -11.96
N SER A 91 -1.28 -3.72 -12.14
CA SER A 91 -0.67 -3.93 -13.45
C SER A 91 -1.46 -4.93 -14.30
N GLU A 92 -1.88 -6.06 -13.74
CA GLU A 92 -2.66 -7.08 -14.44
C GLU A 92 -4.04 -6.55 -14.86
N HIS A 93 -4.66 -5.72 -14.03
CA HIS A 93 -5.98 -5.15 -14.25
C HIS A 93 -5.98 -3.80 -15.01
N GLY A 94 -4.88 -3.45 -15.69
CA GLY A 94 -4.89 -2.40 -16.71
C GLY A 94 -4.36 -1.03 -16.26
N SER A 95 -3.78 -0.91 -15.08
CA SER A 95 -3.06 0.32 -14.69
C SER A 95 -1.76 0.46 -15.49
N THR A 96 -1.72 1.40 -16.42
CA THR A 96 -0.51 1.76 -17.18
C THR A 96 0.61 2.24 -16.27
N TYR A 97 0.26 3.02 -15.24
CA TYR A 97 1.21 3.47 -14.21
C TYR A 97 1.87 2.29 -13.49
N ALA A 98 1.09 1.29 -13.07
CA ALA A 98 1.63 0.12 -12.39
C ALA A 98 2.52 -0.73 -13.32
N LYS A 99 2.09 -0.95 -14.58
CA LYS A 99 2.88 -1.67 -15.59
C LYS A 99 4.25 -1.01 -15.80
N GLU A 100 4.27 0.29 -16.05
CA GLU A 100 5.53 1.03 -16.22
C GLU A 100 6.41 0.97 -14.97
N LYS A 101 5.81 1.03 -13.79
CA LYS A 101 6.54 0.98 -12.52
C LYS A 101 7.20 -0.37 -12.33
N ILE A 102 6.50 -1.47 -12.62
CA ILE A 102 7.05 -2.82 -12.56
C ILE A 102 8.19 -2.99 -13.55
N GLU A 103 8.04 -2.53 -14.80
CA GLU A 103 9.11 -2.61 -15.80
C GLU A 103 10.35 -1.82 -15.39
N LYS A 104 10.18 -0.61 -14.84
CA LYS A 104 11.28 0.26 -14.40
C LYS A 104 11.98 -0.23 -13.13
N CYS A 105 11.30 -1.01 -12.30
CA CYS A 105 11.80 -1.47 -10.99
C CYS A 105 11.90 -3.00 -10.87
N LYS A 106 11.92 -3.72 -11.99
CA LYS A 106 11.85 -5.18 -12.05
C LYS A 106 12.88 -5.87 -11.15
N ASP A 107 14.14 -5.45 -11.23
CA ASP A 107 15.24 -6.08 -10.49
C ASP A 107 15.04 -5.99 -8.97
N ILE A 108 14.61 -4.82 -8.47
CA ILE A 108 14.30 -4.60 -7.05
C ILE A 108 13.07 -5.41 -6.64
N ILE A 109 12.02 -5.41 -7.47
CA ILE A 109 10.79 -6.16 -7.17
C ILE A 109 11.11 -7.66 -7.04
N ASP A 110 11.94 -8.20 -7.94
CA ASP A 110 12.34 -9.61 -7.91
C ASP A 110 13.21 -9.93 -6.68
N GLU A 111 14.11 -9.03 -6.29
CA GLU A 111 14.92 -9.17 -5.08
C GLU A 111 14.06 -9.12 -3.80
N LEU A 112 13.18 -8.12 -3.68
CA LEU A 112 12.30 -7.95 -2.54
C LEU A 112 11.30 -9.11 -2.41
N THR A 113 10.75 -9.58 -3.54
CA THR A 113 9.84 -10.73 -3.55
C THR A 113 10.56 -11.97 -3.00
N LYS A 114 11.82 -12.21 -3.40
CA LYS A 114 12.60 -13.37 -2.92
C LYS A 114 13.04 -13.26 -1.45
N SER A 115 13.28 -12.03 -0.97
CA SER A 115 13.80 -11.78 0.37
C SER A 115 12.70 -11.68 1.43
N TYR A 116 11.56 -11.06 1.09
CA TYR A 116 10.54 -10.68 2.06
C TYR A 116 9.20 -11.43 1.91
N CYS A 117 8.88 -11.95 0.72
CA CYS A 117 7.55 -12.46 0.38
C CYS A 117 7.51 -13.97 0.16
N LYS A 118 8.38 -14.70 0.87
CA LYS A 118 8.41 -16.16 0.90
C LYS A 118 7.38 -16.74 1.87
#